data_AF-A0A368JLB8-F1
#
_entry.id   AF-A0A368JLB8-F1
#
_cell.length_a   1.000
_cell.length_b   1.000
_cell.length_c   1.000
_cell.angle_alpha   90.00
_cell.angle_beta   90.00
_cell.angle_gamma   90.00
#
_symmetry.space_group_name_H-M   'P 1'
#
loop_
_entity.id
_entity.type
_entity.pdbx_description
1 polymer ?
#
loop_
_entity_poly.entity_id
_entity_poly.type
_entity_poly.pdbx_seq_one_letter_code
_entity_poly.pdbx_strand_id
1 'polypeptide(L)'
;MPAAIQFAKNSAWVNTVFTQRAFAILLSATFLVTGCKKDDVDPTPTPSNTVTANAGADQEVQVGETVKLDGSASVDTKGAPLTFQWTIASKPAKSTAAITSATTAKPTFVADEVGDYELELTVSNANGTSKDKVKLAASVAQPVAIDKSITVKTVLTDRIANPDYPDYIITKSITVSHELTINPGVVIAFERDTRMDINDGGGLIIAKGTPEKKIRFIGAEKTKGYWVGIMIYSGSNANVFENIEVMHAGSRALISATKAGMALFGGGKAQIALKNSLFSQNDGYGLLVQEGGILREFATNSFTKNTEAGIVLDPANVDKLDAASVFTGENGRNVVEIKGYYLREGSDITWGGFKDKTPYRLAGDFAVEAGLTLSPGVTIEAARDVVMMINSKGYLIAKGTATEKVIFTGADRTSASWKGLMVYSNNSRNVIENAEISNGGSLAIVSGKKANVALYGGNLSVKNTTIANGGGYGIFVSYGSKLNTDASTVNTFKANAQDNVLLEK
;
A
#
# COMPACT_ATOMS: atom_id res chain seq x y z
N MET A 1 -50.03 -21.08 -17.53
CA MET A 1 -50.67 -20.28 -16.48
C MET A 1 -49.57 -19.65 -15.62
N PRO A 2 -49.47 -18.32 -15.55
CA PRO A 2 -48.91 -17.66 -14.37
C PRO A 2 -49.93 -16.69 -13.76
N ALA A 3 -50.15 -16.80 -12.46
CA ALA A 3 -50.99 -15.89 -11.70
C ALA A 3 -50.17 -14.65 -11.30
N ALA A 4 -50.71 -13.48 -11.63
CA ALA A 4 -50.24 -12.16 -11.26
C ALA A 4 -50.63 -11.82 -9.82
N ILE A 5 -49.77 -11.11 -9.09
CA ILE A 5 -50.17 -10.31 -7.93
C ILE A 5 -49.61 -8.91 -8.11
N GLN A 6 -50.55 -7.97 -8.17
CA GLN A 6 -50.42 -6.54 -8.39
C GLN A 6 -50.50 -5.86 -7.01
N PHE A 7 -49.56 -4.98 -6.68
CA PHE A 7 -49.74 -4.04 -5.56
C PHE A 7 -49.63 -2.60 -6.07
N ALA A 8 -50.71 -1.87 -5.80
CA ALA A 8 -50.97 -0.52 -6.25
C ALA A 8 -50.25 0.53 -5.40
N LYS A 9 -49.94 1.64 -6.07
CA LYS A 9 -49.46 2.92 -5.54
C LYS A 9 -50.49 3.54 -4.60
N ASN A 10 -50.03 4.25 -3.56
CA ASN A 10 -50.58 5.55 -3.24
C ASN A 10 -49.60 6.42 -2.43
N SER A 11 -49.45 7.64 -2.92
CA SER A 11 -48.62 8.73 -2.43
C SER A 11 -49.55 9.82 -1.87
N ALA A 12 -49.24 10.37 -0.70
CA ALA A 12 -49.79 11.65 -0.26
C ALA A 12 -48.79 12.37 0.67
N TRP A 13 -48.33 13.51 0.18
CA TRP A 13 -47.58 14.54 0.89
C TRP A 13 -48.53 15.35 1.77
N VAL A 14 -48.09 15.78 2.96
CA VAL A 14 -48.75 16.83 3.75
C VAL A 14 -47.72 17.93 4.04
N ASN A 15 -47.94 19.10 3.42
CA ASN A 15 -47.32 20.38 3.76
C ASN A 15 -48.17 21.05 4.85
N THR A 16 -47.52 21.59 5.89
CA THR A 16 -48.18 22.50 6.85
C THR A 16 -47.56 23.89 6.74
N VAL A 17 -48.42 24.88 6.55
CA VAL A 17 -48.13 26.29 6.22
C VAL A 17 -48.04 27.14 7.50
N PHE A 18 -47.12 28.12 7.48
CA PHE A 18 -46.97 29.23 8.42
C PHE A 18 -48.16 30.21 8.38
N THR A 19 -48.56 30.75 9.53
CA THR A 19 -49.25 32.07 9.58
C THR A 19 -48.80 32.90 10.78
N GLN A 20 -48.22 34.07 10.48
CA GLN A 20 -48.03 35.21 11.36
C GLN A 20 -49.38 35.87 11.71
N ARG A 21 -49.48 36.46 12.90
CA ARG A 21 -50.42 37.56 13.18
C ARG A 21 -49.73 38.65 14.00
N ALA A 22 -49.70 39.85 13.44
CA ALA A 22 -49.44 41.10 14.14
C ALA A 22 -50.79 41.80 14.39
N PHE A 23 -50.93 42.50 15.53
CA PHE A 23 -51.88 43.60 15.69
C PHE A 23 -51.44 44.54 16.83
N ALA A 24 -51.72 45.83 16.65
CA ALA A 24 -51.13 46.97 17.36
C ALA A 24 -52.05 47.60 18.43
N ILE A 25 -51.39 48.17 19.46
CA ILE A 25 -51.59 49.46 20.19
C ILE A 25 -53.02 49.95 20.52
N LEU A 26 -53.30 50.26 21.80
CA LEU A 26 -53.75 51.60 22.27
C LEU A 26 -53.77 51.79 23.81
N LEU A 27 -53.04 52.82 24.26
CA LEU A 27 -53.28 53.86 25.29
C LEU A 27 -54.23 53.60 26.50
N SER A 28 -53.78 53.87 27.74
CA SER A 28 -54.12 55.12 28.48
C SER A 28 -53.80 55.08 29.99
N ALA A 29 -53.40 56.26 30.48
CA ALA A 29 -53.69 56.91 31.77
C ALA A 29 -52.85 56.58 33.04
N THR A 30 -52.26 57.69 33.51
CA THR A 30 -51.43 58.00 34.67
C THR A 30 -52.19 57.96 36.01
N PHE A 31 -51.50 57.61 37.11
CA PHE A 31 -51.77 58.15 38.45
C PHE A 31 -50.47 58.26 39.26
N LEU A 32 -50.14 59.48 39.69
CA LEU A 32 -49.12 59.83 40.69
C LEU A 32 -49.75 59.72 42.08
N VAL A 33 -49.03 59.23 43.10
CA VAL A 33 -48.80 59.92 44.39
C VAL A 33 -47.51 59.40 45.06
N THR A 34 -46.82 60.35 45.67
CA THR A 34 -45.52 60.46 46.37
C THR A 34 -45.26 59.58 47.59
N GLY A 35 -43.98 59.35 47.90
CA GLY A 35 -43.49 58.97 49.24
C GLY A 35 -41.97 59.16 49.39
N CYS A 36 -41.55 60.17 50.16
CA CYS A 36 -40.17 60.59 50.39
C CYS A 36 -39.34 59.58 51.21
N LYS A 37 -38.05 59.42 50.86
CA LYS A 37 -36.91 59.60 51.78
C LYS A 37 -35.60 59.57 50.99
N LYS A 38 -34.82 60.64 51.13
CA LYS A 38 -33.47 60.78 50.60
C LYS A 38 -32.53 60.55 51.77
N ASP A 39 -32.04 59.33 51.89
CA ASP A 39 -30.89 59.01 52.73
C ASP A 39 -29.66 59.07 51.83
N ASP A 40 -28.79 60.07 52.05
CA ASP A 40 -27.50 60.17 51.37
C ASP A 40 -26.60 59.04 51.85
N VAL A 41 -26.58 57.94 51.08
CA VAL A 41 -25.55 56.90 51.18
C VAL A 41 -24.41 57.33 50.26
N ASP A 42 -23.25 57.62 50.87
CA ASP A 42 -21.96 57.71 50.20
C ASP A 42 -21.74 56.45 49.33
N PRO A 43 -21.72 56.54 47.98
CA PRO A 43 -21.34 55.41 47.17
C PRO A 43 -19.82 55.31 47.26
N THR A 44 -19.35 54.48 48.19
CA THR A 44 -18.11 53.72 47.94
C THR A 44 -18.12 53.29 46.48
N PRO A 45 -17.11 53.64 45.66
CA PRO A 45 -17.15 53.34 44.24
C PRO A 45 -17.25 51.83 44.12
N THR A 46 -18.42 51.34 43.72
CA THR A 46 -18.57 49.95 43.32
C THR A 46 -17.53 49.74 42.23
N PRO A 47 -16.62 48.75 42.34
CA PRO A 47 -15.67 48.50 41.26
C PRO A 47 -16.47 48.21 40.01
N SER A 48 -16.55 49.21 39.13
CA SER A 48 -17.18 49.08 37.82
C SER A 48 -16.22 48.23 37.01
N ASN A 49 -16.61 46.98 36.76
CA ASN A 49 -15.89 46.10 35.87
C ASN A 49 -15.91 46.70 34.46
N THR A 50 -14.84 47.40 34.10
CA THR A 50 -14.72 48.09 32.82
C THR A 50 -14.13 47.18 31.73
N VAL A 51 -13.80 45.93 32.09
CA VAL A 51 -13.24 44.91 31.20
C VAL A 51 -14.36 44.12 30.53
N THR A 52 -14.30 44.01 29.21
CA THR A 52 -15.18 43.16 28.39
C THR A 52 -14.32 42.18 27.61
N ALA A 53 -14.48 40.89 27.91
CA ALA A 53 -13.87 39.82 27.12
C ALA A 53 -14.65 39.61 25.81
N ASN A 54 -13.93 39.31 24.74
CA ASN A 54 -14.49 38.92 23.45
C ASN A 54 -13.64 37.77 22.91
N ALA A 55 -14.19 36.55 22.93
CA ALA A 55 -13.53 35.32 22.49
C ALA A 55 -13.58 35.12 20.96
N GLY A 56 -14.25 36.02 20.23
CA GLY A 56 -14.52 35.90 18.81
C GLY A 56 -15.81 35.16 18.50
N ALA A 57 -16.12 35.03 17.21
CA ALA A 57 -17.30 34.28 16.75
C ALA A 57 -17.07 32.77 16.81
N ASP A 58 -18.17 32.03 16.97
CA ASP A 58 -18.19 30.57 16.85
C ASP A 58 -17.63 30.10 15.50
N GLN A 59 -16.97 28.95 15.47
CA GLN A 59 -16.23 28.45 14.31
C GLN A 59 -16.67 27.03 13.91
N GLU A 60 -16.80 26.77 12.62
CA GLU A 60 -16.81 25.40 12.08
C GLU A 60 -15.40 25.04 11.62
N VAL A 61 -14.89 23.90 12.09
CA VAL A 61 -13.49 23.50 11.85
C VAL A 61 -13.42 22.03 11.45
N GLN A 62 -12.35 21.64 10.78
CA GLN A 62 -12.10 20.24 10.45
C GLN A 62 -11.21 19.59 11.52
N VAL A 63 -11.46 18.32 11.81
CA VAL A 63 -10.60 17.56 12.72
C VAL A 63 -9.16 17.53 12.19
N GLY A 64 -8.20 17.87 13.05
CA GLY A 64 -6.77 17.99 12.76
C GLY A 64 -6.33 19.37 12.28
N GLU A 65 -7.28 20.29 12.01
CA GLU A 65 -6.95 21.65 11.59
C GLU A 65 -6.42 22.48 12.77
N THR A 66 -5.42 23.34 12.50
CA THR A 66 -4.96 24.34 13.48
C THR A 66 -5.88 25.54 13.46
N VAL A 67 -6.70 25.64 14.50
CA VAL A 67 -7.62 26.74 14.73
C VAL A 67 -6.89 27.91 15.38
N LYS A 68 -7.18 29.12 14.89
CA LYS A 68 -6.71 30.38 15.48
C LYS A 68 -7.86 31.02 16.23
N LEU A 69 -7.64 31.28 17.52
CA LEU A 69 -8.58 32.07 18.33
C LEU A 69 -8.12 33.53 18.32
N ASP A 70 -9.06 34.46 18.51
CA ASP A 70 -8.75 35.88 18.51
C ASP A 70 -9.50 36.62 19.61
N GLY A 71 -8.79 36.86 20.72
CA GLY A 71 -9.26 37.65 21.84
C GLY A 71 -8.99 39.15 21.70
N SER A 72 -8.38 39.61 20.60
CA SER A 72 -7.87 40.99 20.49
C SER A 72 -8.95 42.08 20.44
N ALA A 73 -10.22 41.69 20.23
CA ALA A 73 -11.37 42.58 20.35
C ALA A 73 -11.83 42.82 21.81
N SER A 74 -11.17 42.19 22.79
CA SER A 74 -11.40 42.45 24.21
C SER A 74 -10.91 43.84 24.59
N VAL A 75 -11.65 44.54 25.46
CA VAL A 75 -11.41 45.95 25.77
C VAL A 75 -11.60 46.26 27.24
N ASP A 76 -10.81 47.21 27.74
CA ASP A 76 -11.13 47.97 28.95
C ASP A 76 -11.63 49.35 28.51
N THR A 77 -12.80 49.79 28.96
CA THR A 77 -13.32 51.13 28.62
C THR A 77 -12.44 52.26 29.16
N LYS A 78 -11.52 51.96 30.08
CA LYS A 78 -10.48 52.90 30.58
C LYS A 78 -9.14 52.76 29.87
N GLY A 79 -9.00 51.83 28.93
CA GLY A 79 -7.80 51.64 28.11
C GLY A 79 -6.60 51.02 28.82
N ALA A 80 -6.77 50.41 30.01
CA ALA A 80 -5.66 49.74 30.68
C ALA A 80 -5.29 48.42 29.97
N PRO A 81 -3.99 48.03 29.97
CA PRO A 81 -3.54 46.77 29.37
C PRO A 81 -4.27 45.55 29.93
N LEU A 82 -4.50 44.55 29.08
CA LEU A 82 -5.25 43.33 29.39
C LEU A 82 -4.34 42.11 29.49
N THR A 83 -4.62 41.25 30.47
CA THR A 83 -4.02 39.90 30.57
C THR A 83 -5.02 38.88 30.03
N PHE A 84 -4.55 37.93 29.23
CA PHE A 84 -5.39 36.90 28.60
C PHE A 84 -5.11 35.53 29.22
N GLN A 85 -6.15 34.71 29.37
CA GLN A 85 -6.04 33.31 29.71
C GLN A 85 -7.15 32.52 29.02
N TRP A 86 -6.76 31.59 28.18
CA TRP A 86 -7.66 30.67 27.51
C TRP A 86 -7.71 29.32 28.23
N THR A 87 -8.90 28.74 28.34
CA THR A 87 -9.13 27.39 28.86
C THR A 87 -10.12 26.63 27.97
N ILE A 88 -10.05 25.30 27.99
CA ILE A 88 -11.07 24.47 27.34
C ILE A 88 -12.14 24.16 28.40
N ALA A 89 -13.33 24.71 28.23
CA ALA A 89 -14.46 24.53 29.14
C ALA A 89 -15.13 23.15 28.92
N SER A 90 -15.28 22.73 27.67
CA SER A 90 -15.73 21.39 27.32
C SER A 90 -15.12 20.91 25.99
N LYS A 91 -14.98 19.60 25.85
CA LYS A 91 -14.49 18.93 24.64
C LYS A 91 -15.07 17.51 24.53
N PRO A 92 -15.05 16.88 23.35
CA PRO A 92 -15.45 15.48 23.19
C PRO A 92 -14.70 14.56 24.17
N ALA A 93 -15.36 13.51 24.66
CA ALA A 93 -14.83 12.68 25.75
C ALA A 93 -13.47 12.01 25.45
N LYS A 94 -13.16 11.77 24.17
CA LYS A 94 -11.88 11.17 23.73
C LYS A 94 -10.81 12.22 23.41
N SER A 95 -11.17 13.51 23.42
CA SER A 95 -10.27 14.58 23.02
C SER A 95 -9.15 14.78 24.05
N THR A 96 -7.92 14.82 23.56
CA THR A 96 -6.70 15.17 24.28
C THR A 96 -6.24 16.60 24.03
N ALA A 97 -6.98 17.35 23.21
CA ALA A 97 -6.60 18.67 22.74
C ALA A 97 -6.24 19.66 23.86
N ALA A 98 -5.27 20.53 23.54
CA ALA A 98 -4.70 21.56 24.40
C ALA A 98 -4.51 22.87 23.61
N ILE A 99 -4.48 23.99 24.33
CA ILE A 99 -4.29 25.33 23.75
C ILE A 99 -2.80 25.69 23.82
N THR A 100 -2.22 26.03 22.67
CA THR A 100 -0.86 26.56 22.58
C THR A 100 -0.87 28.07 22.76
N SER A 101 0.07 28.60 23.55
CA SER A 101 0.17 30.03 23.87
C SER A 101 -1.10 30.60 24.51
N ALA A 102 -1.70 29.84 25.42
CA ALA A 102 -3.00 30.13 26.07
C ALA A 102 -3.06 31.48 26.82
N THR A 103 -1.94 32.15 27.07
CA THR A 103 -1.88 33.47 27.72
C THR A 103 -1.76 34.64 26.75
N THR A 104 -1.85 34.39 25.44
CA THR A 104 -1.77 35.41 24.40
C THR A 104 -3.15 35.80 23.88
N ALA A 105 -3.25 36.96 23.22
CA ALA A 105 -4.50 37.38 22.58
C ALA A 105 -4.89 36.49 21.39
N LYS A 106 -3.93 35.79 20.76
CA LYS A 106 -4.15 34.96 19.56
C LYS A 106 -3.51 33.58 19.72
N PRO A 107 -4.04 32.73 20.62
CA PRO A 107 -3.53 31.37 20.79
C PRO A 107 -3.96 30.48 19.61
N THR A 108 -3.40 29.27 19.57
CA THR A 108 -3.82 28.23 18.62
C THR A 108 -4.24 26.96 19.33
N PHE A 109 -5.09 26.19 18.68
CA PHE A 109 -5.67 24.96 19.19
C PHE A 109 -5.89 23.99 18.02
N VAL A 110 -5.83 22.67 18.26
CA VAL A 110 -6.15 21.66 17.24
C VAL A 110 -7.33 20.83 17.73
N ALA A 111 -8.42 20.81 16.98
CA ALA A 111 -9.54 19.92 17.25
C ALA A 111 -9.14 18.50 16.85
N ASP A 112 -8.97 17.60 17.82
CA ASP A 112 -8.49 16.23 17.60
C ASP A 112 -9.60 15.18 17.47
N GLU A 113 -10.84 15.54 17.76
CA GLU A 113 -12.02 14.67 17.74
C GLU A 113 -13.22 15.40 17.12
N VAL A 114 -14.17 14.64 16.57
CA VAL A 114 -15.43 15.18 16.06
C VAL A 114 -16.32 15.61 17.22
N GLY A 115 -17.00 16.75 17.07
CA GLY A 115 -17.99 17.25 18.02
C GLY A 115 -17.68 18.67 18.49
N ASP A 116 -18.41 19.07 19.53
CA ASP A 116 -18.36 20.44 20.02
C ASP A 116 -17.25 20.65 21.05
N TYR A 117 -16.49 21.71 20.85
CA TYR A 117 -15.56 22.28 21.81
C TYR A 117 -16.08 23.62 22.29
N GLU A 118 -15.93 23.90 23.58
CA GLU A 118 -16.22 25.21 24.15
C GLU A 118 -14.95 25.72 24.80
N LEU A 119 -14.43 26.84 24.31
CA LEU A 119 -13.22 27.47 24.84
C LEU A 119 -13.62 28.77 25.53
N GLU A 120 -13.08 29.00 26.71
CA GLU A 120 -13.35 30.18 27.53
C GLU A 120 -12.12 31.09 27.52
N LEU A 121 -12.33 32.34 27.12
CA LEU A 121 -11.38 33.43 27.29
C LEU A 121 -11.68 34.13 28.62
N THR A 122 -10.72 34.16 29.52
CA THR A 122 -10.71 35.06 30.68
C THR A 122 -9.77 36.23 30.41
N VAL A 123 -10.27 37.45 30.58
CA VAL A 123 -9.50 38.69 30.45
C VAL A 123 -9.50 39.42 31.79
N SER A 124 -8.34 39.88 32.26
CA SER A 124 -8.25 40.62 33.53
C SER A 124 -7.25 41.77 33.51
N ASN A 125 -7.51 42.77 34.35
CA ASN A 125 -6.58 43.83 34.72
C ASN A 125 -6.93 44.37 36.13
N ALA A 126 -6.34 45.51 36.53
CA ALA A 126 -6.61 46.13 37.83
C ALA A 126 -8.07 46.63 38.01
N ASN A 127 -8.81 46.81 36.91
CA ASN A 127 -10.19 47.30 36.89
C ASN A 127 -11.23 46.17 36.90
N GLY A 128 -10.83 44.90 36.74
CA GLY A 128 -11.73 43.76 36.85
C GLY A 128 -11.32 42.54 36.02
N THR A 129 -12.21 41.55 36.02
CA THR A 129 -12.09 40.30 35.27
C THR A 129 -13.37 40.04 34.50
N SER A 130 -13.26 39.62 33.25
CA SER A 130 -14.38 39.29 32.37
C SER A 130 -14.12 37.96 31.65
N LYS A 131 -15.18 37.27 31.26
CA LYS A 131 -15.12 35.98 30.58
C LYS A 131 -16.03 35.96 29.37
N ASP A 132 -15.58 35.32 28.30
CA ASP A 132 -16.38 35.06 27.11
C ASP A 132 -16.06 33.68 26.55
N LYS A 133 -16.98 33.10 25.79
CA LYS A 133 -16.84 31.74 25.26
C LYS A 133 -16.99 31.75 23.75
N VAL A 134 -16.22 30.88 23.11
CA VAL A 134 -16.34 30.56 21.68
C VAL A 134 -16.61 29.08 21.54
N LYS A 135 -17.61 28.74 20.72
CA LYS A 135 -17.93 27.36 20.37
C LYS A 135 -17.28 26.98 19.06
N LEU A 136 -16.73 25.77 19.01
CA LEU A 136 -16.19 25.19 17.79
C LEU A 136 -16.88 23.86 17.51
N ALA A 137 -17.52 23.77 16.35
CA ALA A 137 -18.09 22.53 15.84
C ALA A 137 -17.06 21.85 14.93
N ALA A 138 -16.41 20.81 15.43
CA ALA A 138 -15.43 20.05 14.67
C ALA A 138 -16.13 18.94 13.88
N SER A 139 -15.94 18.91 12.56
CA SER A 139 -16.50 17.91 11.64
C SER A 139 -15.42 17.19 10.84
N VAL A 140 -15.81 16.10 10.17
CA VAL A 140 -14.92 15.36 9.25
C VAL A 140 -15.08 15.93 7.84
N ALA A 141 -13.94 16.30 7.24
CA ALA A 141 -13.92 16.80 5.88
C ALA A 141 -14.35 15.69 4.93
N GLN A 142 -15.30 15.99 4.05
CA GLN A 142 -15.80 15.01 3.10
C GLN A 142 -14.85 14.86 1.91
N PRO A 143 -14.56 13.63 1.47
CA PRO A 143 -13.78 13.40 0.26
C PRO A 143 -14.49 14.01 -0.96
N VAL A 144 -13.71 14.52 -1.92
CA VAL A 144 -14.25 14.87 -3.23
C VAL A 144 -14.45 13.60 -4.06
N ALA A 145 -15.67 13.39 -4.54
CA ALA A 145 -15.97 12.27 -5.43
C ALA A 145 -15.28 12.45 -6.79
N ILE A 146 -14.61 11.39 -7.24
CA ILE A 146 -14.10 11.23 -8.60
C ILE A 146 -14.94 10.13 -9.25
N ASP A 147 -15.88 10.53 -10.09
CA ASP A 147 -16.89 9.66 -10.70
C ASP A 147 -16.76 9.57 -12.24
N LYS A 148 -15.75 10.25 -12.80
CA LYS A 148 -15.47 10.34 -14.23
C LYS A 148 -14.00 10.07 -14.52
N SER A 149 -13.75 9.52 -15.69
CA SER A 149 -12.41 9.28 -16.22
C SER A 149 -11.60 10.59 -16.37
N ILE A 150 -10.30 10.49 -16.12
CA ILE A 150 -9.34 11.58 -16.28
C ILE A 150 -8.98 11.69 -17.76
N THR A 151 -9.55 12.67 -18.44
CA THR A 151 -9.42 12.90 -19.89
C THR A 151 -8.63 14.17 -20.24
N VAL A 152 -8.31 14.97 -19.23
CA VAL A 152 -7.46 16.16 -19.31
C VAL A 152 -6.41 16.08 -18.20
N LYS A 153 -5.37 16.90 -18.28
CA LYS A 153 -4.37 17.01 -17.22
C LYS A 153 -5.06 17.36 -15.89
N THR A 154 -4.90 16.50 -14.89
CA THR A 154 -5.51 16.66 -13.57
C THR A 154 -4.44 16.57 -12.50
N VAL A 155 -4.54 17.46 -11.50
CA VAL A 155 -3.67 17.46 -10.32
C VAL A 155 -4.54 17.27 -9.08
N LEU A 156 -4.27 16.22 -8.32
CA LEU A 156 -4.90 15.98 -7.02
C LEU A 156 -4.00 16.56 -5.92
N THR A 157 -4.54 17.47 -5.13
CA THR A 157 -3.85 18.11 -4.00
C THR A 157 -4.28 17.49 -2.67
N ASP A 158 -3.39 17.51 -1.68
CA ASP A 158 -3.66 17.21 -0.27
C ASP A 158 -4.61 18.30 0.28
N ARG A 159 -5.82 17.90 0.68
CA ARG A 159 -6.94 18.78 1.08
C ARG A 159 -7.34 18.57 2.54
N ILE A 160 -7.16 17.36 3.07
CA ILE A 160 -7.57 16.96 4.41
C ILE A 160 -6.32 16.69 5.24
N ALA A 161 -6.09 17.56 6.24
CA ALA A 161 -4.88 17.51 7.05
C ALA A 161 -4.68 16.19 7.80
N ASN A 162 -5.77 15.51 8.17
CA ASN A 162 -5.70 14.22 8.84
C ASN A 162 -5.66 13.07 7.82
N PRO A 163 -4.53 12.34 7.71
CA PRO A 163 -4.33 11.28 6.71
C PRO A 163 -5.11 9.97 6.99
N ASP A 164 -5.89 9.93 8.08
CA ASP A 164 -6.85 8.84 8.31
C ASP A 164 -8.14 8.99 7.51
N TYR A 165 -8.41 10.18 6.99
CA TYR A 165 -9.56 10.49 6.15
C TYR A 165 -9.14 10.74 4.69
N PRO A 166 -9.91 10.26 3.71
CA PRO A 166 -9.56 10.40 2.29
C PRO A 166 -9.86 11.80 1.74
N ASP A 167 -8.94 12.37 0.97
CA ASP A 167 -9.14 13.61 0.21
C ASP A 167 -10.13 13.43 -0.94
N TYR A 168 -10.07 12.26 -1.57
CA TYR A 168 -10.85 11.89 -2.74
C TYR A 168 -11.44 10.49 -2.57
N ILE A 169 -12.61 10.28 -3.16
CA ILE A 169 -13.26 8.97 -3.21
C ILE A 169 -13.63 8.61 -4.65
N ILE A 170 -13.18 7.46 -5.10
CA ILE A 170 -13.49 6.89 -6.41
C ILE A 170 -14.80 6.11 -6.25
N THR A 171 -15.90 6.68 -6.74
CA THR A 171 -17.26 6.10 -6.59
C THR A 171 -17.65 5.21 -7.78
N LYS A 172 -16.91 5.30 -8.88
CA LYS A 172 -17.04 4.46 -10.06
C LYS A 172 -15.66 4.15 -10.59
N SER A 173 -15.48 2.98 -11.21
CA SER A 173 -14.24 2.68 -11.91
C SER A 173 -13.91 3.77 -12.93
N ILE A 174 -12.68 4.26 -12.89
CA ILE A 174 -12.21 5.34 -13.77
C ILE A 174 -11.10 4.86 -14.68
N THR A 175 -11.00 5.52 -15.82
CA THR A 175 -9.84 5.42 -16.71
C THR A 175 -9.06 6.72 -16.67
N VAL A 176 -7.73 6.62 -16.62
CA VAL A 176 -6.80 7.73 -16.80
C VAL A 176 -6.29 7.66 -18.24
N SER A 177 -6.78 8.56 -19.08
CA SER A 177 -6.40 8.68 -20.51
C SER A 177 -5.60 9.96 -20.80
N HIS A 178 -5.28 10.74 -19.76
CA HIS A 178 -4.38 11.88 -19.81
C HIS A 178 -3.58 11.93 -18.50
N GLU A 179 -2.57 12.79 -18.40
CA GLU A 179 -1.76 12.99 -17.18
C GLU A 179 -2.61 13.16 -15.90
N LEU A 180 -2.41 12.26 -14.94
CA LEU A 180 -2.85 12.38 -13.56
C LEU A 180 -1.63 12.57 -12.64
N THR A 181 -1.51 13.76 -12.06
CA THR A 181 -0.51 14.05 -11.02
C THR A 181 -1.16 14.02 -9.64
N ILE A 182 -0.53 13.34 -8.69
CA ILE A 182 -1.00 13.21 -7.30
C ILE A 182 0.10 13.75 -6.39
N ASN A 183 -0.22 14.82 -5.64
CA ASN A 183 0.74 15.48 -4.75
C ASN A 183 0.99 14.69 -3.46
N PRO A 184 2.12 14.90 -2.77
CA PRO A 184 2.39 14.28 -1.47
C PRO A 184 1.26 14.47 -0.46
N GLY A 185 0.96 13.42 0.30
CA GLY A 185 -0.04 13.42 1.37
C GLY A 185 -1.44 12.99 0.94
N VAL A 186 -1.73 12.97 -0.36
CA VAL A 186 -3.07 12.64 -0.87
C VAL A 186 -3.49 11.22 -0.51
N VAL A 187 -4.68 11.09 0.05
CA VAL A 187 -5.37 9.82 0.32
C VAL A 187 -6.58 9.68 -0.61
N ILE A 188 -6.57 8.61 -1.41
CA ILE A 188 -7.66 8.25 -2.34
C ILE A 188 -8.33 6.98 -1.84
N ALA A 189 -9.60 7.11 -1.44
CA ALA A 189 -10.45 5.97 -1.14
C ALA A 189 -11.14 5.42 -2.41
N PHE A 190 -11.38 4.12 -2.43
CA PHE A 190 -12.11 3.43 -3.49
C PHE A 190 -13.36 2.79 -2.91
N GLU A 191 -14.53 3.09 -3.49
CA GLU A 191 -15.73 2.35 -3.18
C GLU A 191 -15.61 0.89 -3.60
N ARG A 192 -16.49 0.05 -3.03
CA ARG A 192 -16.47 -1.39 -3.25
C ARG A 192 -16.41 -1.70 -4.73
N ASP A 193 -15.54 -2.64 -5.10
CA ASP A 193 -15.50 -3.19 -6.44
C ASP A 193 -15.19 -2.19 -7.57
N THR A 194 -14.68 -0.99 -7.23
CA THR A 194 -14.16 0.00 -8.19
C THR A 194 -12.68 -0.22 -8.49
N ARG A 195 -12.21 0.32 -9.62
CA ARG A 195 -10.81 0.21 -10.07
C ARG A 195 -10.31 1.49 -10.75
N MET A 196 -8.99 1.61 -10.89
CA MET A 196 -8.36 2.66 -11.70
C MET A 196 -7.55 2.03 -12.82
N ASP A 197 -7.85 2.38 -14.07
CA ASP A 197 -7.14 1.92 -15.26
C ASP A 197 -6.29 3.06 -15.86
N ILE A 198 -4.95 2.93 -15.87
CA ILE A 198 -4.04 3.88 -16.54
C ILE A 198 -3.84 3.41 -17.98
N ASN A 199 -4.55 4.04 -18.92
CA ASN A 199 -4.64 3.59 -20.31
C ASN A 199 -3.40 3.92 -21.16
N ASP A 200 -3.19 3.15 -22.23
CA ASP A 200 -2.11 3.31 -23.21
C ASP A 200 -2.34 4.43 -24.24
N GLY A 201 -3.58 4.89 -24.42
CA GLY A 201 -3.98 6.01 -25.28
C GLY A 201 -3.69 7.41 -24.74
N GLY A 202 -2.51 7.65 -24.15
CA GLY A 202 -2.10 8.95 -23.60
C GLY A 202 -2.24 9.11 -22.08
N GLY A 203 -2.73 8.07 -21.39
CA GLY A 203 -2.77 8.02 -19.94
C GLY A 203 -1.37 7.90 -19.34
N LEU A 204 -1.11 8.64 -18.27
CA LEU A 204 0.08 8.46 -17.45
C LEU A 204 -0.18 8.93 -16.02
N ILE A 205 0.59 8.40 -15.08
CA ILE A 205 0.45 8.71 -13.65
C ILE A 205 1.75 9.18 -13.03
N ILE A 206 1.69 10.30 -12.29
CA ILE A 206 2.80 10.85 -11.52
C ILE A 206 2.35 10.93 -10.05
N ALA A 207 2.65 9.90 -9.26
CA ALA A 207 2.37 9.88 -7.83
C ALA A 207 3.70 9.82 -7.06
N LYS A 208 4.15 10.98 -6.57
CA LYS A 208 5.40 11.12 -5.82
C LYS A 208 5.11 11.71 -4.45
N GLY A 209 4.95 10.85 -3.46
CA GLY A 209 4.89 11.24 -2.05
C GLY A 209 6.28 11.52 -1.47
N THR A 210 6.30 11.86 -0.18
CA THR A 210 7.53 11.87 0.64
C THR A 210 7.41 10.84 1.77
N PRO A 211 8.50 10.52 2.49
CA PRO A 211 8.42 9.62 3.66
C PRO A 211 7.41 10.09 4.72
N GLU A 212 7.26 11.41 4.90
CA GLU A 212 6.36 12.05 5.86
C GLU A 212 4.94 12.23 5.30
N LYS A 213 4.82 12.38 3.98
CA LYS A 213 3.56 12.63 3.26
C LYS A 213 3.40 11.63 2.11
N LYS A 214 3.20 10.37 2.47
CA LYS A 214 2.94 9.31 1.50
C LYS A 214 1.60 9.52 0.81
N ILE A 215 1.49 9.05 -0.43
CA ILE A 215 0.20 8.98 -1.14
C ILE A 215 -0.42 7.62 -0.86
N ARG A 216 -1.71 7.56 -0.53
CA ARG A 216 -2.37 6.31 -0.13
C ARG A 216 -3.55 6.00 -1.03
N PHE A 217 -3.58 4.78 -1.58
CA PHE A 217 -4.70 4.19 -2.31
C PHE A 217 -5.34 3.11 -1.43
N ILE A 218 -6.54 3.37 -0.92
CA ILE A 218 -7.18 2.53 0.10
C ILE A 218 -8.63 2.18 -0.27
N GLY A 219 -9.16 1.07 0.24
CA GLY A 219 -10.60 0.83 0.24
C GLY A 219 -11.33 1.81 1.16
N ALA A 220 -12.54 2.23 0.79
CA ALA A 220 -13.40 3.05 1.64
C ALA A 220 -13.73 2.34 2.97
N GLU A 221 -13.83 1.01 2.94
CA GLU A 221 -13.67 0.18 4.12
C GLU A 221 -12.29 -0.45 4.13
N LYS A 222 -11.66 -0.49 5.32
CA LYS A 222 -10.31 -1.01 5.53
C LYS A 222 -10.31 -2.54 5.64
N THR A 223 -10.83 -3.21 4.61
CA THR A 223 -10.96 -4.68 4.52
C THR A 223 -10.19 -5.20 3.31
N LYS A 224 -9.46 -6.32 3.44
CA LYS A 224 -8.74 -6.92 2.30
C LYS A 224 -9.74 -7.26 1.19
N GLY A 225 -9.42 -6.92 -0.07
CA GLY A 225 -10.30 -7.22 -1.20
C GLY A 225 -11.56 -6.37 -1.26
N TYR A 226 -11.52 -5.13 -0.77
CA TYR A 226 -12.67 -4.22 -0.83
C TYR A 226 -12.89 -3.64 -2.23
N TRP A 227 -11.81 -3.17 -2.86
CA TRP A 227 -11.81 -2.62 -4.22
C TRP A 227 -10.93 -3.47 -5.13
N VAL A 228 -10.99 -3.25 -6.44
CA VAL A 228 -10.38 -4.16 -7.41
C VAL A 228 -8.85 -4.02 -7.44
N GLY A 229 -8.34 -2.79 -7.51
CA GLY A 229 -6.92 -2.50 -7.67
C GLY A 229 -6.63 -1.51 -8.80
N ILE A 230 -5.34 -1.32 -9.10
CA ILE A 230 -4.84 -0.42 -10.14
C ILE A 230 -4.32 -1.25 -11.32
N MET A 231 -4.84 -0.99 -12.52
CA MET A 231 -4.31 -1.53 -13.77
C MET A 231 -3.45 -0.48 -14.47
N ILE A 232 -2.25 -0.86 -14.91
CA ILE A 232 -1.43 -0.03 -15.78
C ILE A 232 -1.33 -0.72 -17.15
N TYR A 233 -1.89 -0.08 -18.17
CA TYR A 233 -1.69 -0.39 -19.58
C TYR A 233 -0.65 0.52 -20.22
N SER A 234 -0.54 1.75 -19.71
CA SER A 234 0.33 2.80 -20.22
C SER A 234 1.80 2.39 -20.30
N GLY A 235 2.35 2.50 -21.51
CA GLY A 235 3.78 2.41 -21.79
C GLY A 235 4.53 3.73 -21.57
N SER A 236 3.96 4.74 -20.93
CA SER A 236 4.64 6.01 -20.69
C SER A 236 5.82 5.85 -19.73
N ASN A 237 7.00 6.38 -20.09
CA ASN A 237 8.17 6.38 -19.21
C ASN A 237 8.02 7.34 -18.01
N ALA A 238 7.04 8.26 -18.06
CA ALA A 238 6.72 9.18 -16.98
C ALA A 238 5.94 8.53 -15.84
N ASN A 239 5.38 7.32 -16.05
CA ASN A 239 4.69 6.56 -15.02
C ASN A 239 5.62 6.36 -13.82
N VAL A 240 5.21 6.87 -12.65
CA VAL A 240 6.00 6.79 -11.43
C VAL A 240 5.13 6.73 -10.19
N PHE A 241 5.45 5.75 -9.34
CA PHE A 241 4.97 5.56 -7.97
C PHE A 241 6.15 5.62 -7.02
N GLU A 242 6.17 6.65 -6.18
CA GLU A 242 7.23 6.86 -5.19
C GLU A 242 6.63 7.28 -3.85
N ASN A 243 7.02 6.61 -2.76
CA ASN A 243 6.45 6.82 -1.42
C ASN A 243 4.91 6.69 -1.41
N ILE A 244 4.40 5.61 -2.02
CA ILE A 244 2.96 5.33 -2.07
C ILE A 244 2.60 4.10 -1.24
N GLU A 245 1.33 4.01 -0.83
CA GLU A 245 0.75 2.83 -0.18
C GLU A 245 -0.46 2.33 -0.98
N VAL A 246 -0.49 1.05 -1.35
CA VAL A 246 -1.67 0.40 -1.97
C VAL A 246 -2.19 -0.66 -1.03
N MET A 247 -3.43 -0.46 -0.55
CA MET A 247 -4.03 -1.28 0.49
C MET A 247 -5.49 -1.63 0.20
N HIS A 248 -5.94 -2.75 0.78
CA HIS A 248 -7.35 -3.19 0.77
C HIS A 248 -7.89 -3.55 -0.62
N ALA A 249 -7.02 -3.70 -1.61
CA ALA A 249 -7.38 -4.05 -2.98
C ALA A 249 -7.56 -5.56 -3.17
N GLY A 250 -7.95 -5.97 -4.38
CA GLY A 250 -8.06 -7.37 -4.78
C GLY A 250 -9.45 -8.01 -4.68
N SER A 251 -10.54 -7.22 -4.75
CA SER A 251 -11.91 -7.77 -4.71
C SER A 251 -12.19 -8.76 -5.85
N ARG A 252 -11.55 -8.57 -7.00
CA ARG A 252 -11.59 -9.43 -8.19
C ARG A 252 -10.23 -9.47 -8.88
N ALA A 253 -10.07 -10.41 -9.81
CA ALA A 253 -8.86 -10.51 -10.60
C ALA A 253 -8.63 -9.27 -11.47
N LEU A 254 -7.39 -8.78 -11.50
CA LEU A 254 -6.95 -7.68 -12.36
C LEU A 254 -6.59 -8.20 -13.76
N ILE A 255 -5.87 -9.33 -13.82
CA ILE A 255 -5.46 -9.99 -15.07
C ILE A 255 -5.77 -11.48 -14.95
N SER A 256 -6.52 -12.02 -15.93
CA SER A 256 -6.95 -13.42 -15.96
C SER A 256 -7.63 -13.82 -14.64
N ALA A 257 -7.09 -14.80 -13.91
CA ALA A 257 -7.59 -15.24 -12.60
C ALA A 257 -6.79 -14.67 -11.42
N THR A 258 -5.82 -13.77 -11.66
CA THR A 258 -4.92 -13.27 -10.62
C THR A 258 -5.44 -11.95 -10.03
N LYS A 259 -5.71 -11.96 -8.72
CA LYS A 259 -5.97 -10.76 -7.91
C LYS A 259 -4.66 -10.10 -7.52
N ALA A 260 -4.58 -8.77 -7.57
CA ALA A 260 -3.46 -8.02 -7.03
C ALA A 260 -3.89 -6.59 -6.64
N GLY A 261 -3.08 -5.91 -5.83
CA GLY A 261 -3.29 -4.48 -5.57
C GLY A 261 -2.97 -3.59 -6.78
N MET A 262 -1.94 -3.97 -7.53
CA MET A 262 -1.58 -3.35 -8.80
C MET A 262 -1.15 -4.39 -9.83
N ALA A 263 -1.42 -4.15 -11.10
CA ALA A 263 -0.92 -4.99 -12.18
C ALA A 263 -0.41 -4.18 -13.39
N LEU A 264 0.70 -4.66 -13.99
CA LEU A 264 1.23 -4.17 -15.26
C LEU A 264 0.79 -5.11 -16.39
N PHE A 265 0.08 -4.56 -17.38
CA PHE A 265 -0.41 -5.32 -18.52
C PHE A 265 0.67 -5.49 -19.60
N GLY A 266 0.82 -6.73 -20.06
CA GLY A 266 1.86 -7.12 -21.00
C GLY A 266 1.70 -6.56 -22.41
N GLY A 267 0.49 -6.63 -22.96
CA GLY A 267 0.22 -6.32 -24.37
C GLY A 267 0.50 -4.87 -24.76
N GLY A 268 0.43 -3.93 -23.81
CA GLY A 268 0.70 -2.51 -24.02
C GLY A 268 2.14 -2.07 -23.72
N LYS A 269 3.03 -3.00 -23.35
CA LYS A 269 4.36 -2.69 -22.77
C LYS A 269 4.26 -1.74 -21.58
N ALA A 270 3.28 -2.01 -20.70
CA ALA A 270 3.06 -1.17 -19.53
C ALA A 270 4.34 -1.07 -18.71
N GLN A 271 4.69 0.16 -18.29
CA GLN A 271 5.92 0.38 -17.54
C GLN A 271 5.73 1.36 -16.39
N ILE A 272 6.51 1.17 -15.33
CA ILE A 272 6.46 1.98 -14.10
C ILE A 272 7.85 2.11 -13.48
N ALA A 273 8.16 3.27 -12.89
CA ALA A 273 9.17 3.39 -11.85
C ALA A 273 8.50 3.27 -10.47
N LEU A 274 8.93 2.31 -9.66
CA LEU A 274 8.32 1.99 -8.37
C LEU A 274 9.35 2.04 -7.23
N LYS A 275 9.25 3.03 -6.34
CA LYS A 275 10.26 3.25 -5.29
C LYS A 275 9.65 3.54 -3.93
N ASN A 276 10.31 3.11 -2.86
CA ASN A 276 9.96 3.45 -1.48
C ASN A 276 8.48 3.21 -1.14
N SER A 277 7.86 2.21 -1.78
CA SER A 277 6.40 2.03 -1.75
C SER A 277 5.99 0.78 -0.98
N LEU A 278 4.79 0.81 -0.41
CA LEU A 278 4.21 -0.27 0.40
C LEU A 278 2.99 -0.87 -0.30
N PHE A 279 2.97 -2.18 -0.47
CA PHE A 279 1.78 -2.93 -0.86
C PHE A 279 1.37 -3.83 0.29
N SER A 280 0.26 -3.49 0.95
CA SER A 280 -0.12 -4.16 2.17
C SER A 280 -1.60 -4.43 2.32
N GLN A 281 -1.95 -5.54 2.98
CA GLN A 281 -3.35 -5.88 3.29
C GLN A 281 -4.23 -5.96 2.03
N ASN A 282 -3.69 -6.48 0.93
CA ASN A 282 -4.47 -6.79 -0.27
C ASN A 282 -4.93 -8.25 -0.26
N ASP A 283 -6.08 -8.52 -0.87
CA ASP A 283 -6.53 -9.89 -1.17
C ASP A 283 -5.99 -10.32 -2.55
N GLY A 284 -4.91 -11.09 -2.58
CA GLY A 284 -4.14 -11.39 -3.77
C GLY A 284 -2.68 -11.00 -3.56
N TYR A 285 -1.97 -10.75 -4.66
CA TYR A 285 -0.60 -10.24 -4.62
C TYR A 285 -0.57 -8.74 -4.34
N GLY A 286 0.54 -8.20 -3.87
CA GLY A 286 0.74 -6.75 -3.86
C GLY A 286 0.86 -6.21 -5.29
N LEU A 287 1.76 -6.83 -6.07
CA LEU A 287 2.04 -6.46 -7.45
C LEU A 287 2.06 -7.68 -8.39
N LEU A 288 1.39 -7.55 -9.53
CA LEU A 288 1.49 -8.48 -10.66
C LEU A 288 2.17 -7.82 -11.86
N VAL A 289 3.27 -8.39 -12.35
CA VAL A 289 3.89 -7.98 -13.62
C VAL A 289 3.70 -9.09 -14.64
N GLN A 290 2.83 -8.86 -15.63
CA GLN A 290 2.60 -9.82 -16.71
C GLN A 290 3.79 -9.85 -17.70
N GLU A 291 3.94 -10.95 -18.44
CA GLU A 291 4.83 -11.05 -19.60
C GLU A 291 4.68 -9.81 -20.51
N GLY A 292 5.77 -9.07 -20.72
CA GLY A 292 5.80 -7.81 -21.49
C GLY A 292 5.64 -6.52 -20.67
N GLY A 293 5.19 -6.61 -19.42
CA GLY A 293 5.23 -5.49 -18.46
C GLY A 293 6.67 -5.21 -18.00
N ILE A 294 6.97 -3.95 -17.67
CA ILE A 294 8.36 -3.49 -17.44
C ILE A 294 8.46 -2.73 -16.11
N LEU A 295 9.30 -3.24 -15.20
CA LEU A 295 9.81 -2.49 -14.06
C LEU A 295 11.01 -1.65 -14.48
N ARG A 296 10.79 -0.37 -14.78
CA ARG A 296 11.85 0.53 -15.25
C ARG A 296 12.82 0.89 -14.12
N GLU A 297 12.28 1.11 -12.94
CA GLU A 297 13.01 1.29 -11.68
C GLU A 297 12.27 0.52 -10.59
N PHE A 298 13.02 -0.11 -9.69
CA PHE A 298 12.49 -0.76 -8.50
C PHE A 298 13.49 -0.56 -7.35
N ALA A 299 13.08 0.15 -6.30
CA ALA A 299 13.99 0.45 -5.18
C ALA A 299 13.25 0.49 -3.84
N THR A 300 13.73 -0.27 -2.85
CA THR A 300 13.32 -0.15 -1.43
C THR A 300 11.80 -0.26 -1.21
N ASN A 301 11.15 -1.18 -1.93
CA ASN A 301 9.73 -1.44 -1.79
C ASN A 301 9.47 -2.48 -0.71
N SER A 302 8.30 -2.44 -0.09
CA SER A 302 7.88 -3.38 0.96
C SER A 302 6.54 -4.01 0.62
N PHE A 303 6.44 -5.32 0.78
CA PHE A 303 5.23 -6.08 0.56
C PHE A 303 4.89 -6.85 1.82
N THR A 304 3.73 -6.57 2.41
CA THR A 304 3.36 -7.14 3.71
C THR A 304 1.89 -7.52 3.79
N LYS A 305 1.53 -8.58 4.51
CA LYS A 305 0.14 -8.92 4.84
C LYS A 305 -0.79 -9.09 3.63
N ASN A 306 -0.27 -9.37 2.45
CA ASN A 306 -1.06 -9.74 1.28
C ASN A 306 -1.48 -11.22 1.40
N THR A 307 -2.65 -11.62 0.88
CA THR A 307 -3.11 -13.02 1.03
C THR A 307 -2.34 -14.01 0.15
N GLU A 308 -1.69 -13.54 -0.91
CA GLU A 308 -0.74 -14.32 -1.74
C GLU A 308 0.71 -13.89 -1.45
N ALA A 309 1.63 -14.06 -2.40
CA ALA A 309 2.98 -13.50 -2.29
C ALA A 309 2.97 -11.97 -2.45
N GLY A 310 4.04 -11.31 -2.00
CA GLY A 310 4.17 -9.85 -2.16
C GLY A 310 4.14 -9.42 -3.63
N ILE A 311 4.87 -10.15 -4.48
CA ILE A 311 4.96 -9.90 -5.92
C ILE A 311 4.88 -11.20 -6.69
N VAL A 312 4.29 -11.12 -7.88
CA VAL A 312 4.36 -12.15 -8.92
C VAL A 312 4.75 -11.50 -10.24
N LEU A 313 5.82 -11.97 -10.87
CA LEU A 313 6.39 -11.29 -12.03
C LEU A 313 6.93 -12.23 -13.11
N ASP A 314 6.91 -11.73 -14.34
CA ASP A 314 7.64 -12.32 -15.46
C ASP A 314 9.15 -12.40 -15.15
N PRO A 315 9.83 -13.52 -15.44
CA PRO A 315 11.24 -13.73 -15.14
C PRO A 315 12.19 -12.69 -15.76
N ALA A 316 11.80 -12.02 -16.85
CA ALA A 316 12.62 -10.98 -17.49
C ALA A 316 12.71 -9.68 -16.67
N ASN A 317 11.91 -9.53 -15.60
CA ASN A 317 11.95 -8.36 -14.71
C ASN A 317 12.73 -8.60 -13.42
N VAL A 318 13.23 -9.82 -13.17
CA VAL A 318 13.88 -10.15 -11.90
C VAL A 318 15.19 -9.37 -11.69
N ASP A 319 15.94 -9.09 -12.75
CA ASP A 319 17.16 -8.29 -12.68
C ASP A 319 16.91 -6.82 -12.32
N LYS A 320 15.66 -6.37 -12.35
CA LYS A 320 15.25 -5.01 -11.96
C LYS A 320 15.03 -4.89 -10.47
N LEU A 321 14.81 -5.99 -9.75
CA LEU A 321 14.56 -5.98 -8.32
C LEU A 321 15.84 -5.63 -7.55
N ASP A 322 15.75 -4.66 -6.64
CA ASP A 322 16.85 -4.33 -5.75
C ASP A 322 16.90 -5.26 -4.52
N ALA A 323 18.09 -5.40 -3.94
CA ALA A 323 18.32 -6.28 -2.79
C ALA A 323 17.78 -5.72 -1.45
N ALA A 324 17.38 -4.44 -1.40
CA ALA A 324 16.86 -3.79 -0.18
C ALA A 324 15.34 -3.87 -0.05
N SER A 325 14.63 -4.18 -1.13
CA SER A 325 13.19 -4.47 -1.09
C SER A 325 12.88 -5.70 -0.24
N VAL A 326 11.73 -5.67 0.44
CA VAL A 326 11.30 -6.67 1.43
C VAL A 326 10.02 -7.37 0.99
N PHE A 327 10.04 -8.69 0.96
CA PHE A 327 8.90 -9.54 0.57
C PHE A 327 8.40 -10.46 1.70
N THR A 328 8.98 -10.32 2.90
CA THR A 328 8.83 -11.26 4.04
C THR A 328 7.88 -10.80 5.15
N GLY A 329 7.07 -9.75 4.94
CA GLY A 329 6.22 -9.17 5.98
C GLY A 329 4.84 -9.82 6.14
N GLU A 330 4.78 -11.09 6.53
CA GLU A 330 3.51 -11.82 6.79
C GLU A 330 2.59 -11.93 5.55
N ASN A 331 3.17 -12.04 4.36
CA ASN A 331 2.40 -12.39 3.17
C ASN A 331 1.96 -13.87 3.25
N GLY A 332 0.92 -14.26 2.50
CA GLY A 332 0.52 -15.67 2.38
C GLY A 332 1.67 -16.56 1.93
N ARG A 333 2.61 -16.00 1.14
CA ARG A 333 3.94 -16.56 0.91
C ARG A 333 5.01 -15.46 0.95
N ASN A 334 6.02 -15.64 1.79
CA ASN A 334 7.13 -14.71 1.92
C ASN A 334 8.22 -14.97 0.87
N VAL A 335 7.86 -14.75 -0.41
CA VAL A 335 8.67 -15.10 -1.58
C VAL A 335 8.50 -14.06 -2.69
N VAL A 336 9.43 -14.05 -3.64
CA VAL A 336 9.22 -13.43 -4.97
C VAL A 336 8.75 -14.53 -5.90
N GLU A 337 7.52 -14.47 -6.39
CA GLU A 337 6.95 -15.53 -7.20
C GLU A 337 7.19 -15.30 -8.70
N ILE A 338 7.80 -16.28 -9.36
CA ILE A 338 8.09 -16.22 -10.79
C ILE A 338 6.89 -16.76 -11.56
N LYS A 339 6.33 -15.91 -12.43
CA LYS A 339 5.21 -16.23 -13.30
C LYS A 339 5.69 -16.38 -14.73
N GLY A 340 5.44 -17.54 -15.30
CA GLY A 340 5.77 -17.84 -16.69
C GLY A 340 6.51 -19.16 -16.81
N TYR A 341 6.38 -19.76 -17.99
CA TYR A 341 6.98 -21.05 -18.30
C TYR A 341 8.42 -20.93 -18.80
N TYR A 342 8.83 -19.74 -19.25
CA TYR A 342 10.10 -19.53 -19.94
C TYR A 342 10.77 -18.25 -19.48
N LEU A 343 12.06 -18.33 -19.17
CA LEU A 343 12.98 -17.23 -19.46
C LEU A 343 13.34 -17.35 -20.94
N ARG A 344 12.66 -16.57 -21.79
CA ARG A 344 12.79 -16.66 -23.25
C ARG A 344 14.18 -16.24 -23.72
N GLU A 345 14.54 -16.71 -24.92
CA GLU A 345 15.75 -16.30 -25.62
C GLU A 345 15.86 -14.76 -25.70
N GLY A 346 17.07 -14.25 -25.48
CA GLY A 346 17.31 -12.83 -25.36
C GLY A 346 18.68 -12.56 -24.75
N SER A 347 18.84 -11.40 -24.12
CA SER A 347 20.06 -11.06 -23.39
C SER A 347 20.20 -11.94 -22.15
N ASP A 348 21.45 -12.26 -21.80
CA ASP A 348 21.76 -12.92 -20.53
C ASP A 348 21.25 -12.08 -19.35
N ILE A 349 20.69 -12.75 -18.34
CA ILE A 349 20.12 -12.12 -17.15
C ILE A 349 20.82 -12.62 -15.89
N THR A 350 20.97 -11.73 -14.91
CA THR A 350 21.52 -12.05 -13.59
C THR A 350 20.44 -11.86 -12.53
N TRP A 351 20.15 -12.91 -11.78
CA TRP A 351 19.29 -12.81 -10.61
C TRP A 351 20.15 -12.60 -9.36
N GLY A 352 19.87 -11.51 -8.64
CA GLY A 352 20.52 -11.16 -7.38
C GLY A 352 19.82 -11.79 -6.17
N GLY A 353 20.54 -11.94 -5.06
CA GLY A 353 19.93 -12.33 -3.78
C GLY A 353 19.40 -11.11 -3.01
N PHE A 354 18.48 -11.34 -2.08
CA PHE A 354 17.97 -10.30 -1.19
C PHE A 354 18.71 -10.28 0.14
N LYS A 355 18.71 -9.11 0.80
CA LYS A 355 19.35 -8.94 2.11
C LYS A 355 18.77 -9.87 3.18
N ASP A 356 17.46 -10.12 3.12
CA ASP A 356 16.73 -11.01 4.04
C ASP A 356 16.68 -12.47 3.58
N LYS A 357 17.41 -12.82 2.50
CA LYS A 357 17.44 -14.16 1.89
C LYS A 357 16.07 -14.66 1.42
N THR A 358 15.15 -13.75 1.07
CA THR A 358 13.89 -14.10 0.38
C THR A 358 14.16 -15.04 -0.81
N PRO A 359 13.42 -16.14 -0.98
CA PRO A 359 13.58 -17.02 -2.12
C PRO A 359 12.78 -16.53 -3.35
N TYR A 360 13.28 -16.88 -4.54
CA TYR A 360 12.47 -16.90 -5.75
C TYR A 360 11.69 -18.22 -5.82
N ARG A 361 10.36 -18.14 -5.93
CA ARG A 361 9.49 -19.31 -6.01
C ARG A 361 9.03 -19.56 -7.44
N LEU A 362 9.30 -20.76 -7.96
CA LEU A 362 8.74 -21.27 -9.22
C LEU A 362 7.36 -21.88 -8.92
N ALA A 363 6.29 -21.21 -9.36
CA ALA A 363 4.92 -21.68 -9.16
C ALA A 363 4.48 -22.77 -10.16
N GLY A 364 5.20 -22.90 -11.28
CA GLY A 364 5.00 -23.91 -12.31
C GLY A 364 6.32 -24.24 -13.00
N ASP A 365 6.29 -25.19 -13.93
CA ASP A 365 7.47 -25.58 -14.72
C ASP A 365 8.14 -24.37 -15.37
N PHE A 366 9.46 -24.31 -15.26
CA PHE A 366 10.24 -23.16 -15.67
C PHE A 366 11.41 -23.57 -16.54
N ALA A 367 11.41 -23.12 -17.79
CA ALA A 367 12.44 -23.36 -18.78
C ALA A 367 13.34 -22.12 -18.96
N VAL A 368 14.64 -22.34 -18.98
CA VAL A 368 15.67 -21.34 -19.24
C VAL A 368 16.13 -21.49 -20.69
N GLU A 369 15.78 -20.52 -21.53
CA GLU A 369 16.12 -20.46 -22.95
C GLU A 369 17.10 -19.32 -23.29
N ALA A 370 17.55 -18.57 -22.28
CA ALA A 370 18.64 -17.60 -22.35
C ALA A 370 19.75 -17.95 -21.33
N GLY A 371 20.80 -17.13 -21.24
CA GLY A 371 21.78 -17.26 -20.15
C GLY A 371 21.21 -16.76 -18.84
N LEU A 372 21.14 -17.63 -17.84
CA LEU A 372 20.74 -17.28 -16.47
C LEU A 372 21.95 -17.38 -15.55
N THR A 373 22.33 -16.27 -14.91
CA THR A 373 23.31 -16.23 -13.84
C THR A 373 22.63 -16.03 -12.49
N LEU A 374 22.92 -16.89 -11.52
CA LEU A 374 22.47 -16.73 -10.13
C LEU A 374 23.65 -16.24 -9.28
N SER A 375 23.47 -15.08 -8.66
CA SER A 375 24.47 -14.51 -7.74
C SER A 375 24.60 -15.34 -6.45
N PRO A 376 25.71 -15.24 -5.71
CA PRO A 376 25.85 -15.85 -4.39
C PRO A 376 24.67 -15.54 -3.45
N GLY A 377 24.26 -16.53 -2.67
CA GLY A 377 23.16 -16.40 -1.70
C GLY A 377 21.74 -16.44 -2.29
N VAL A 378 21.58 -16.59 -3.61
CA VAL A 378 20.27 -16.78 -4.24
C VAL A 378 19.67 -18.12 -3.81
N THR A 379 18.39 -18.11 -3.45
CA THR A 379 17.59 -19.32 -3.24
C THR A 379 16.50 -19.40 -4.28
N ILE A 380 16.48 -20.50 -5.04
CA ILE A 380 15.38 -20.93 -5.89
C ILE A 380 14.63 -22.03 -5.16
N GLU A 381 13.32 -21.86 -4.99
CA GLU A 381 12.44 -22.92 -4.52
C GLU A 381 11.33 -23.21 -5.52
N ALA A 382 10.95 -24.48 -5.64
CA ALA A 382 9.93 -24.92 -6.58
C ALA A 382 8.70 -25.45 -5.85
N ALA A 383 7.51 -25.16 -6.36
CA ALA A 383 6.27 -25.79 -5.91
C ALA A 383 6.28 -27.30 -6.18
N ARG A 384 5.26 -28.00 -5.69
CA ARG A 384 5.17 -29.45 -5.84
C ARG A 384 5.20 -29.89 -7.30
N ASP A 385 6.02 -30.89 -7.58
CA ASP A 385 6.18 -31.52 -8.90
C ASP A 385 6.70 -30.59 -10.01
N VAL A 386 7.06 -29.36 -9.69
CA VAL A 386 7.64 -28.40 -10.63
C VAL A 386 9.07 -28.81 -11.00
N VAL A 387 9.40 -28.71 -12.28
CA VAL A 387 10.77 -28.86 -12.81
C VAL A 387 11.34 -27.50 -13.23
N MET A 388 12.62 -27.31 -12.95
CA MET A 388 13.43 -26.27 -13.60
C MET A 388 14.22 -26.92 -14.73
N MET A 389 14.11 -26.40 -15.95
CA MET A 389 14.73 -26.95 -17.16
C MET A 389 15.72 -25.95 -17.73
N ILE A 390 16.96 -26.37 -17.98
CA ILE A 390 17.93 -25.61 -18.77
C ILE A 390 17.85 -26.13 -20.20
N ASN A 391 17.05 -25.47 -21.03
CA ASN A 391 16.76 -25.89 -22.40
C ASN A 391 17.93 -25.64 -23.34
N SER A 392 17.90 -26.25 -24.53
CA SER A 392 19.01 -26.29 -25.50
C SER A 392 19.53 -24.92 -25.93
N LYS A 393 18.68 -23.88 -25.87
CA LYS A 393 19.03 -22.50 -26.20
C LYS A 393 19.68 -21.73 -25.06
N GLY A 394 19.41 -22.13 -23.82
CA GLY A 394 19.85 -21.44 -22.61
C GLY A 394 21.09 -22.06 -21.96
N TYR A 395 21.54 -21.44 -20.88
CA TYR A 395 22.55 -22.02 -19.99
C TYR A 395 22.40 -21.46 -18.58
N LEU A 396 22.94 -22.17 -17.58
CA LEU A 396 22.89 -21.78 -16.17
C LEU A 396 24.30 -21.57 -15.60
N ILE A 397 24.53 -20.41 -14.98
CA ILE A 397 25.70 -20.15 -14.13
C ILE A 397 25.21 -19.93 -12.71
N ALA A 398 25.37 -20.93 -11.83
CA ALA A 398 25.04 -20.81 -10.41
C ALA A 398 26.32 -20.99 -9.58
N LYS A 399 26.99 -19.88 -9.26
CA LYS A 399 28.26 -19.89 -8.53
C LYS A 399 28.09 -19.16 -7.20
N GLY A 400 27.90 -19.93 -6.14
CA GLY A 400 27.90 -19.41 -4.78
C GLY A 400 29.32 -19.20 -4.23
N THR A 401 29.38 -18.84 -2.96
CA THR A 401 30.61 -18.86 -2.17
C THR A 401 30.49 -19.89 -1.05
N ALA A 402 31.57 -20.11 -0.28
CA ALA A 402 31.55 -21.01 0.87
C ALA A 402 30.49 -20.61 1.92
N THR A 403 30.23 -19.31 2.06
CA THR A 403 29.29 -18.73 3.04
C THR A 403 27.94 -18.34 2.43
N GLU A 404 27.91 -18.02 1.14
CA GLU A 404 26.71 -17.60 0.41
C GLU A 404 26.45 -18.55 -0.75
N LYS A 405 26.00 -19.76 -0.41
CA LYS A 405 25.65 -20.78 -1.39
C LYS A 405 24.46 -20.35 -2.23
N VAL A 406 24.43 -20.79 -3.49
CA VAL A 406 23.19 -20.82 -4.27
C VAL A 406 22.39 -22.06 -3.85
N ILE A 407 21.10 -21.93 -3.61
CA ILE A 407 20.24 -23.01 -3.11
C ILE A 407 19.15 -23.33 -4.13
N PHE A 408 18.94 -24.61 -4.43
CA PHE A 408 17.82 -25.14 -5.20
C PHE A 408 17.08 -26.19 -4.36
N THR A 409 15.77 -26.03 -4.18
CA THR A 409 15.01 -26.94 -3.32
C THR A 409 13.50 -26.88 -3.56
N GLY A 410 12.74 -27.74 -2.89
CA GLY A 410 11.28 -27.68 -2.90
C GLY A 410 10.75 -26.71 -1.84
N ALA A 411 9.67 -26.00 -2.14
CA ALA A 411 9.06 -25.00 -1.27
C ALA A 411 8.65 -25.57 0.10
N ASP A 412 8.20 -26.83 0.15
CA ASP A 412 7.79 -27.51 1.39
C ASP A 412 9.00 -27.98 2.24
N ARG A 413 10.23 -27.88 1.72
CA ARG A 413 11.48 -28.30 2.39
C ARG A 413 11.48 -29.77 2.87
N THR A 414 10.63 -30.60 2.25
CA THR A 414 10.53 -32.03 2.51
C THR A 414 11.17 -32.83 1.38
N SER A 415 11.65 -34.04 1.67
CA SER A 415 12.23 -34.92 0.65
C SER A 415 11.26 -35.15 -0.51
N ALA A 416 11.78 -35.17 -1.74
CA ALA A 416 11.01 -35.41 -2.96
C ALA A 416 9.78 -34.50 -3.10
N SER A 417 9.93 -33.21 -2.80
CA SER A 417 8.86 -32.21 -2.85
C SER A 417 8.76 -31.45 -4.17
N TRP A 418 9.76 -31.56 -5.05
CA TRP A 418 9.72 -31.00 -6.41
C TRP A 418 10.37 -31.98 -7.40
N LYS A 419 10.18 -31.77 -8.71
CA LYS A 419 10.63 -32.75 -9.71
C LYS A 419 12.15 -32.74 -9.89
N GLY A 420 12.80 -31.59 -9.72
CA GLY A 420 14.26 -31.44 -9.76
C GLY A 420 14.74 -30.49 -10.86
N LEU A 421 16.06 -30.45 -11.08
CA LEU A 421 16.71 -29.67 -12.12
C LEU A 421 17.04 -30.56 -13.33
N MET A 422 16.53 -30.23 -14.50
CA MET A 422 16.86 -30.89 -15.76
C MET A 422 17.79 -30.01 -16.59
N VAL A 423 18.90 -30.57 -17.07
CA VAL A 423 19.83 -29.90 -17.98
C VAL A 423 19.78 -30.59 -19.35
N TYR A 424 19.15 -29.91 -20.30
CA TYR A 424 19.08 -30.31 -21.71
C TYR A 424 20.12 -29.57 -22.57
N SER A 425 20.60 -28.43 -22.10
CA SER A 425 21.61 -27.62 -22.77
C SER A 425 22.99 -28.28 -22.80
N ASN A 426 23.59 -28.36 -23.99
CA ASN A 426 24.99 -28.79 -24.17
C ASN A 426 25.99 -27.62 -24.06
N ASN A 427 25.52 -26.42 -23.70
CA ASN A 427 26.37 -25.25 -23.57
C ASN A 427 27.46 -25.47 -22.50
N SER A 428 28.71 -25.16 -22.83
CA SER A 428 29.85 -25.34 -21.92
C SER A 428 29.84 -24.42 -20.70
N ARG A 429 29.00 -23.38 -20.72
CA ARG A 429 28.85 -22.43 -19.60
C ARG A 429 27.96 -22.96 -18.48
N ASN A 430 27.29 -24.10 -18.65
CA ASN A 430 26.49 -24.74 -17.60
C ASN A 430 27.36 -25.15 -16.42
N VAL A 431 27.21 -24.44 -15.29
CA VAL A 431 28.02 -24.63 -14.10
C VAL A 431 27.21 -24.41 -12.83
N ILE A 432 27.38 -25.32 -11.88
CA ILE A 432 26.89 -25.20 -10.50
C ILE A 432 28.10 -25.37 -9.58
N GLU A 433 28.38 -24.36 -8.76
CA GLU A 433 29.54 -24.36 -7.88
C GLU A 433 29.20 -23.72 -6.54
N ASN A 434 29.68 -24.31 -5.44
CA ASN A 434 29.40 -23.85 -4.07
C ASN A 434 27.88 -23.68 -3.83
N ALA A 435 27.12 -24.72 -4.14
CA ALA A 435 25.66 -24.70 -4.06
C ALA A 435 25.11 -25.76 -3.10
N GLU A 436 23.80 -25.72 -2.91
CA GLU A 436 23.00 -26.79 -2.33
C GLU A 436 21.84 -27.13 -3.26
N ILE A 437 21.66 -28.40 -3.58
CA ILE A 437 20.52 -28.91 -4.32
C ILE A 437 19.87 -29.98 -3.45
N SER A 438 18.63 -29.78 -3.06
CA SER A 438 17.95 -30.71 -2.17
C SER A 438 16.50 -30.98 -2.54
N ASN A 439 15.95 -32.06 -1.99
CA ASN A 439 14.50 -32.33 -1.98
C ASN A 439 13.87 -32.60 -3.36
N GLY A 440 14.66 -32.81 -4.41
CA GLY A 440 14.17 -33.11 -5.77
C GLY A 440 13.75 -34.57 -5.95
N GLY A 441 13.20 -34.90 -7.12
CA GLY A 441 12.81 -36.27 -7.46
C GLY A 441 11.44 -36.70 -6.91
N SER A 442 10.45 -35.81 -6.84
CA SER A 442 9.06 -36.18 -6.53
C SER A 442 8.50 -37.17 -7.56
N LEU A 443 8.74 -36.87 -8.84
CA LEU A 443 8.37 -37.67 -10.01
C LEU A 443 9.60 -38.04 -10.83
N ALA A 444 9.42 -38.98 -11.77
CA ALA A 444 10.47 -39.27 -12.75
C ALA A 444 10.73 -38.01 -13.58
N ILE A 445 11.98 -37.56 -13.59
CA ILE A 445 12.39 -36.34 -14.29
C ILE A 445 12.64 -36.63 -15.77
N VAL A 446 13.39 -37.68 -16.10
CA VAL A 446 13.64 -38.16 -17.47
C VAL A 446 14.07 -39.64 -17.46
N SER A 447 13.83 -40.38 -18.55
CA SER A 447 14.14 -41.81 -18.71
C SER A 447 13.60 -42.72 -17.59
N GLY A 448 12.45 -42.36 -17.01
CA GLY A 448 11.86 -43.08 -15.87
C GLY A 448 12.66 -42.98 -14.56
N LYS A 449 13.69 -42.13 -14.50
CA LYS A 449 14.53 -41.93 -13.31
C LYS A 449 14.06 -40.72 -12.51
N LYS A 450 14.12 -40.82 -11.19
CA LYS A 450 13.95 -39.69 -10.26
C LYS A 450 15.35 -39.19 -9.87
N ALA A 451 15.56 -37.89 -9.79
CA ALA A 451 16.84 -37.33 -9.33
C ALA A 451 16.69 -35.89 -8.83
N ASN A 452 17.65 -35.42 -8.03
CA ASN A 452 17.80 -33.98 -7.74
C ASN A 452 18.21 -33.21 -9.02
N VAL A 453 19.17 -33.76 -9.76
CA VAL A 453 19.65 -33.22 -11.04
C VAL A 453 19.63 -34.31 -12.10
N ALA A 454 19.15 -34.01 -13.30
CA ALA A 454 19.23 -34.91 -14.44
C ALA A 454 19.81 -34.21 -15.66
N LEU A 455 20.76 -34.84 -16.34
CA LEU A 455 21.28 -34.42 -17.63
C LEU A 455 20.66 -35.30 -18.73
N TYR A 456 20.07 -34.66 -19.74
CA TYR A 456 19.48 -35.31 -20.90
C TYR A 456 19.99 -34.68 -22.20
N GLY A 457 21.03 -35.24 -22.81
CA GLY A 457 21.73 -34.61 -23.94
C GLY A 457 22.50 -33.33 -23.60
N GLY A 458 22.59 -32.98 -22.30
CA GLY A 458 23.18 -31.75 -21.80
C GLY A 458 24.57 -31.92 -21.19
N ASN A 459 25.23 -30.80 -20.95
CA ASN A 459 26.54 -30.71 -20.30
C ASN A 459 26.42 -29.93 -18.99
N LEU A 460 27.06 -30.39 -17.91
CA LEU A 460 27.12 -29.68 -16.64
C LEU A 460 28.47 -29.89 -15.94
N SER A 461 29.06 -28.81 -15.44
CA SER A 461 30.11 -28.88 -14.42
C SER A 461 29.50 -28.61 -13.04
N VAL A 462 29.59 -29.56 -12.12
CA VAL A 462 29.13 -29.41 -10.73
C VAL A 462 30.25 -29.66 -9.73
N LYS A 463 30.55 -28.67 -8.89
CA LYS A 463 31.66 -28.70 -7.92
C LYS A 463 31.27 -28.12 -6.57
N ASN A 464 31.90 -28.61 -5.49
CA ASN A 464 31.74 -28.09 -4.13
C ASN A 464 30.27 -27.93 -3.70
N THR A 465 29.40 -28.80 -4.18
CA THR A 465 27.95 -28.70 -4.02
C THR A 465 27.44 -29.82 -3.13
N THR A 466 26.50 -29.50 -2.24
CA THR A 466 25.76 -30.52 -1.48
C THR A 466 24.53 -30.95 -2.28
N ILE A 467 24.37 -32.25 -2.52
CA ILE A 467 23.21 -32.83 -3.21
C ILE A 467 22.52 -33.83 -2.30
N ALA A 468 21.34 -33.49 -1.80
CA ALA A 468 20.75 -34.22 -0.69
C ALA A 468 19.24 -34.44 -0.74
N ASN A 469 18.75 -35.36 0.09
CA ASN A 469 17.32 -35.58 0.34
C ASN A 469 16.48 -35.80 -0.93
N GLY A 470 17.07 -36.38 -1.97
CA GLY A 470 16.36 -36.67 -3.22
C GLY A 470 15.49 -37.92 -3.14
N GLY A 471 14.35 -37.92 -3.80
CA GLY A 471 13.48 -39.09 -3.99
C GLY A 471 14.01 -40.14 -4.97
N GLY A 472 15.25 -39.98 -5.44
CA GLY A 472 15.92 -40.89 -6.37
C GLY A 472 17.43 -40.70 -6.31
N TYR A 473 18.10 -40.63 -7.46
CA TYR A 473 19.54 -40.40 -7.55
C TYR A 473 19.91 -38.96 -7.13
N GLY A 474 21.15 -38.77 -6.68
CA GLY A 474 21.69 -37.41 -6.55
C GLY A 474 21.78 -36.73 -7.93
N ILE A 475 22.54 -37.34 -8.84
CA ILE A 475 22.63 -36.92 -10.24
C ILE A 475 22.35 -38.12 -11.15
N PHE A 476 21.46 -37.92 -12.13
CA PHE A 476 21.27 -38.86 -13.23
C PHE A 476 21.85 -38.27 -14.53
N VAL A 477 22.63 -39.06 -15.26
CA VAL A 477 23.24 -38.66 -16.53
C VAL A 477 22.82 -39.65 -17.61
N SER A 478 21.98 -39.21 -18.54
CA SER A 478 21.56 -40.04 -19.68
C SER A 478 22.71 -40.27 -20.68
N TYR A 479 22.51 -41.24 -21.57
CA TYR A 479 23.36 -41.41 -22.75
C TYR A 479 23.58 -40.08 -23.50
N GLY A 480 24.83 -39.82 -23.91
CA GLY A 480 25.23 -38.63 -24.67
C GLY A 480 25.43 -37.34 -23.85
N SER A 481 25.06 -37.33 -22.57
CA SER A 481 25.27 -36.19 -21.65
C SER A 481 26.69 -36.16 -21.10
N LYS A 482 27.17 -34.99 -20.66
CA LYS A 482 28.52 -34.84 -20.06
C LYS A 482 28.48 -34.21 -18.67
N LEU A 483 29.10 -34.91 -17.72
CA LEU A 483 29.36 -34.46 -16.36
C LEU A 483 30.88 -34.39 -16.13
N ASN A 484 31.36 -33.47 -15.28
CA ASN A 484 32.77 -33.47 -14.88
C ASN A 484 33.16 -34.78 -14.17
N THR A 485 34.34 -35.32 -14.49
CA THR A 485 34.78 -36.67 -14.09
C THR A 485 34.94 -36.85 -12.58
N ASP A 486 35.20 -35.76 -11.86
CA ASP A 486 35.37 -35.71 -10.41
C ASP A 486 34.06 -35.44 -9.66
N ALA A 487 32.90 -35.37 -10.33
CA ALA A 487 31.63 -34.97 -9.73
C ALA A 487 31.21 -35.81 -8.51
N SER A 488 31.55 -37.10 -8.47
CA SER A 488 31.24 -37.97 -7.32
C SER A 488 32.13 -37.73 -6.10
N THR A 489 33.31 -37.13 -6.28
CA THR A 489 34.30 -36.92 -5.20
C THR A 489 34.42 -35.46 -4.76
N VAL A 490 34.17 -34.51 -5.68
CA VAL A 490 34.27 -33.07 -5.40
C VAL A 490 32.97 -32.49 -4.81
N ASN A 491 31.90 -33.29 -4.78
CA ASN A 491 30.59 -32.91 -4.21
C ASN A 491 30.25 -33.79 -3.02
N THR A 492 29.34 -33.31 -2.18
CA THR A 492 28.86 -34.04 -1.01
C THR A 492 27.44 -34.54 -1.25
N PHE A 493 27.21 -35.85 -1.13
CA PHE A 493 25.90 -36.46 -1.29
C PHE A 493 25.37 -36.99 0.04
N LYS A 494 24.09 -36.76 0.34
CA LYS A 494 23.48 -37.18 1.62
C LYS A 494 22.01 -37.58 1.44
N ALA A 495 21.61 -38.71 2.00
CA ALA A 495 20.20 -39.10 2.14
C ALA A 495 19.38 -39.04 0.82
N ASN A 496 20.00 -39.37 -0.30
CA ASN A 496 19.27 -39.62 -1.56
C ASN A 496 18.71 -41.05 -1.52
N ALA A 497 17.51 -41.26 -2.07
CA ALA A 497 16.84 -42.56 -2.01
C ALA A 497 17.53 -43.64 -2.88
N GLN A 498 18.35 -43.23 -3.84
CA GLN A 498 19.18 -44.10 -4.68
C GLN A 498 20.65 -43.61 -4.67
N ASP A 499 21.48 -44.17 -5.54
CA ASP A 499 22.90 -43.86 -5.61
C ASP A 499 23.19 -42.36 -5.85
N ASN A 500 24.40 -41.94 -5.48
CA ASN A 500 24.85 -40.57 -5.63
C ASN A 500 24.84 -40.11 -7.10
N VAL A 501 25.36 -40.95 -8.01
CA VAL A 501 25.43 -40.66 -9.44
C VAL A 501 25.12 -41.92 -10.23
N LEU A 502 24.17 -41.84 -11.17
CA LEU A 502 23.93 -42.86 -12.19
C LEU A 502 24.37 -42.32 -13.56
N LEU A 503 25.24 -43.07 -14.23
CA LEU A 503 25.66 -42.81 -15.61
C LEU A 503 25.08 -43.91 -16.52
N GLU A 504 24.21 -43.54 -17.45
CA GLU A 504 23.80 -44.43 -18.54
C GLU A 504 24.90 -44.46 -19.60
N LYS A 505 25.34 -45.68 -19.92
CA LYS A 505 26.42 -45.95 -20.89
C LYS A 505 25.88 -46.20 -22.28
#